data_AF-A0A6I1R6G7-F1
#
_entry.id   AF-A0A6I1R6G7-F1
#
_cell.length_a   1.000
_cell.length_b   1.000
_cell.length_c   1.000
_cell.angle_alpha   90.00
_cell.angle_beta   90.00
_cell.angle_gamma   90.00
#
_symmetry.space_group_name_H-M   'P 1'
#
loop_
_entity.id
_entity.type
_entity.pdbx_description
1 polymer ?
#
loop_
_entity_poly.entity_id
_entity_poly.type
_entity_poly.pdbx_seq_one_letter_code
_entity_poly.pdbx_strand_id
1 'polypeptide(L)'
;MKNNKTRCLFFILAIVLASCSSGTVTPGMTLLTGLTGYHDEMGQLEGQTARWPERQRLGASIKTTYLVTMGGSKEFNRLVELDVRRREYLITLRGSSLRPDRAAEIKQELVKMNEDIDGLTTIVKGQVARSTVPGPEPRQVIESVATIGLLYLAIDTFSSTLAPDAAIAPTVKVGSYTVIDQKKFAMVRTPEGQTFQCTTIVVQEQGAGISCGTLGR
;
A
#
# COMPACT_ATOMS: atom_id res chain seq x y z
N MET A 1 50.10 -6.10 32.75
CA MET A 1 49.67 -5.01 31.85
C MET A 1 50.51 -5.15 30.57
N LYS A 2 50.04 -5.36 29.34
CA LYS A 2 48.84 -4.91 28.63
C LYS A 2 48.53 -5.99 27.57
N ASN A 3 47.37 -6.64 27.65
CA ASN A 3 46.90 -7.56 26.59
C ASN A 3 45.43 -7.30 26.23
N ASN A 4 45.02 -6.01 26.24
CA ASN A 4 43.62 -5.60 26.07
C ASN A 4 43.33 -4.77 24.81
N LYS A 5 44.34 -4.34 24.04
CA LYS A 5 44.09 -3.50 22.85
C LYS A 5 43.68 -4.30 21.61
N THR A 6 44.21 -5.51 21.43
CA THR A 6 43.95 -6.31 20.23
C THR A 6 42.58 -7.00 20.24
N ARG A 7 42.03 -7.31 21.42
CA ARG A 7 40.70 -7.93 21.55
C ARG A 7 39.56 -6.95 21.29
N CYS A 8 39.70 -5.67 21.63
CA CYS A 8 38.66 -4.66 21.36
C CYS A 8 38.46 -4.42 19.85
N LEU A 9 39.53 -4.45 19.06
CA LEU A 9 39.43 -4.21 17.62
C LEU A 9 38.68 -5.32 16.88
N PHE A 10 38.82 -6.58 17.32
CA PHE A 10 38.11 -7.72 16.72
C PHE A 10 36.62 -7.75 17.09
N PHE A 11 36.25 -7.33 18.31
CA PHE A 11 34.84 -7.23 18.69
C PHE A 11 34.11 -6.09 17.95
N ILE A 12 34.78 -4.96 17.69
CA ILE A 12 34.18 -3.84 16.95
C ILE A 12 34.01 -4.20 15.45
N LEU A 13 34.98 -4.93 14.85
CA LEU A 13 34.86 -5.38 13.46
C LEU A 13 33.76 -6.44 13.28
N ALA A 14 33.50 -7.29 14.29
CA ALA A 14 32.41 -8.26 14.27
C ALA A 14 31.02 -7.63 14.44
N ILE A 15 30.90 -6.48 15.11
CA ILE A 15 29.63 -5.76 15.28
C ILE A 15 29.23 -5.00 14.00
N VAL A 16 30.20 -4.53 13.20
CA VAL A 16 29.93 -3.81 11.94
C VAL A 16 29.49 -4.74 10.81
N LEU A 17 29.81 -6.04 10.87
CA LEU A 17 29.41 -7.02 9.85
C LEU A 17 28.14 -7.82 10.21
N ALA A 18 27.56 -7.62 11.40
CA ALA A 18 26.41 -8.38 11.89
C ALA A 18 25.09 -7.58 11.91
N SER A 19 25.03 -6.43 11.24
CA SER A 19 23.80 -5.63 11.13
C SER A 19 23.25 -5.59 9.71
N CYS A 20 23.27 -6.71 8.98
CA CYS A 20 22.23 -6.95 7.99
C CYS A 20 20.97 -7.31 8.78
N SER A 21 20.12 -6.33 9.09
CA SER A 21 18.74 -6.68 9.43
C SER A 21 18.18 -7.38 8.20
N SER A 22 18.06 -8.71 8.24
CA SER A 22 17.42 -9.51 7.21
C SER A 22 15.90 -9.31 7.30
N GLY A 23 15.45 -8.05 7.18
CA GLY A 23 14.08 -7.75 6.82
C GLY A 23 13.91 -8.20 5.38
N THR A 24 13.31 -9.37 5.17
CA THR A 24 13.04 -9.87 3.82
C THR A 24 12.12 -8.87 3.12
N VAL A 25 12.68 -8.11 2.18
CA VAL A 25 11.90 -7.22 1.31
C VAL A 25 11.00 -8.10 0.45
N THR A 26 9.72 -7.73 0.36
CA THR A 26 8.75 -8.43 -0.47
C THR A 26 8.16 -7.48 -1.51
N PRO A 27 7.83 -7.96 -2.72
CA PRO A 27 7.21 -7.10 -3.73
C PRO A 27 5.88 -6.51 -3.27
N GLY A 28 5.05 -7.30 -2.58
CA GLY A 28 3.75 -6.84 -2.09
C GLY A 28 3.83 -5.71 -1.05
N MET A 29 4.76 -5.79 -0.10
CA MET A 29 4.93 -4.73 0.90
C MET A 29 5.59 -3.47 0.30
N THR A 30 6.48 -3.64 -0.67
CA THR A 30 7.02 -2.52 -1.45
C THR A 30 5.91 -1.80 -2.21
N LEU A 31 5.00 -2.54 -2.86
CA LEU A 31 3.83 -1.96 -3.52
C LEU A 31 2.93 -1.24 -2.51
N LEU A 32 2.63 -1.86 -1.36
CA LEU A 32 1.80 -1.26 -0.32
C LEU A 32 2.35 0.10 0.13
N THR A 33 3.67 0.19 0.32
CA THR A 33 4.35 1.44 0.69
C THR A 33 4.20 2.48 -0.43
N GLY A 34 4.34 2.07 -1.68
CA GLY A 34 4.08 2.95 -2.84
C GLY A 34 2.64 3.44 -2.93
N LEU A 35 1.65 2.57 -2.72
CA LEU A 35 0.23 2.92 -2.73
C LEU A 35 -0.11 3.91 -1.61
N THR A 36 0.44 3.68 -0.41
CA THR A 36 0.25 4.57 0.74
C THR A 36 0.86 5.95 0.46
N GLY A 37 2.11 5.99 -0.02
CA GLY A 37 2.78 7.25 -0.39
C GLY A 37 2.05 7.99 -1.51
N TYR A 38 1.58 7.28 -2.54
CA TYR A 38 0.75 7.87 -3.60
C TYR A 38 -0.52 8.51 -3.03
N HIS A 39 -1.24 7.81 -2.15
CA HIS A 39 -2.47 8.33 -1.55
C HIS A 39 -2.21 9.57 -0.69
N ASP A 40 -1.19 9.52 0.17
CA ASP A 40 -0.80 10.64 1.03
C ASP A 40 -0.38 11.88 0.22
N GLU A 41 0.49 11.70 -0.77
CA GLU A 41 0.96 12.79 -1.62
C GLU A 41 -0.18 13.35 -2.50
N MET A 42 -1.03 12.50 -3.06
CA MET A 42 -2.21 12.96 -3.80
C MET A 42 -3.14 13.78 -2.92
N GLY A 43 -3.41 13.33 -1.68
CA GLY A 43 -4.20 14.05 -0.69
C GLY A 43 -3.69 15.46 -0.42
N GLN A 44 -2.36 15.63 -0.27
CA GLN A 44 -1.74 16.94 -0.07
C GLN A 44 -1.91 17.89 -1.28
N LEU A 45 -2.03 17.32 -2.49
CA LEU A 45 -2.21 18.07 -3.73
C LEU A 45 -3.67 18.43 -4.03
N GLU A 46 -4.66 17.84 -3.35
CA GLU A 46 -6.09 18.06 -3.66
C GLU A 46 -6.59 19.47 -3.39
N GLY A 47 -5.91 20.21 -2.50
CA GLY A 47 -6.19 21.63 -2.23
C GLY A 47 -5.56 22.58 -3.24
N GLN A 48 -4.71 22.08 -4.15
CA GLN A 48 -3.84 22.89 -5.00
C GLN A 48 -4.20 22.69 -6.48
N THR A 49 -5.11 23.53 -6.98
CA THR A 49 -5.65 23.46 -8.36
C THR A 49 -4.54 23.42 -9.42
N ALA A 50 -3.52 24.27 -9.29
CA ALA A 50 -2.44 24.43 -10.26
C ALA A 50 -1.44 23.27 -10.36
N ARG A 51 -1.48 22.28 -9.45
CA ARG A 51 -0.46 21.20 -9.36
C ARG A 51 -0.79 19.95 -10.15
N TRP A 52 -1.30 20.14 -11.35
CA TRP A 52 -1.65 19.06 -12.25
C TRP A 52 -0.44 18.22 -12.69
N PRO A 53 0.69 18.82 -13.12
CA PRO A 53 1.85 18.04 -13.52
C PRO A 53 2.38 17.11 -12.42
N GLU A 54 2.33 17.55 -11.16
CA GLU A 54 2.76 16.74 -10.04
C GLU A 54 1.85 15.54 -9.82
N ARG A 55 0.53 15.71 -9.90
CA ARG A 55 -0.43 14.59 -9.81
C ARG A 55 -0.21 13.55 -10.92
N GLN A 56 0.07 14.00 -12.15
CA GLN A 56 0.42 13.12 -13.27
C GLN A 56 1.72 12.36 -13.00
N ARG A 57 2.72 13.03 -12.44
CA ARG A 57 4.00 12.40 -12.05
C ARG A 57 3.80 11.35 -10.96
N LEU A 58 2.97 11.62 -9.96
CA LEU A 58 2.62 10.61 -8.94
C LEU A 58 1.95 9.40 -9.57
N GLY A 59 0.99 9.62 -10.48
CA GLY A 59 0.36 8.56 -11.26
C GLY A 59 1.37 7.71 -12.05
N ALA A 60 2.32 8.35 -12.72
CA ALA A 60 3.39 7.65 -13.43
C ALA A 60 4.28 6.85 -12.47
N SER A 61 4.65 7.45 -11.34
CA SER A 61 5.50 6.80 -10.31
C SER A 61 4.85 5.55 -9.75
N ILE A 62 3.56 5.59 -9.39
CA ILE A 62 2.88 4.42 -8.83
C ILE A 62 2.69 3.31 -9.86
N LYS A 63 2.46 3.65 -11.14
CA LYS A 63 2.47 2.66 -12.24
C LYS A 63 3.84 1.97 -12.36
N THR A 64 4.94 2.72 -12.25
CA THR A 64 6.30 2.15 -12.23
C THR A 64 6.50 1.25 -11.01
N THR A 65 6.11 1.67 -9.81
CA THR A 65 6.20 0.83 -8.62
C THR A 65 5.43 -0.48 -8.80
N TYR A 66 4.23 -0.43 -9.36
CA TYR A 66 3.44 -1.64 -9.64
C TYR A 66 4.16 -2.54 -10.66
N LEU A 67 4.67 -1.97 -11.76
CA LEU A 67 5.39 -2.71 -12.80
C LEU A 67 6.58 -3.48 -12.21
N VAL A 68 7.41 -2.84 -11.37
CA VAL A 68 8.62 -3.46 -10.83
C VAL A 68 8.34 -4.45 -9.70
N THR A 69 7.17 -4.38 -9.06
CA THR A 69 6.82 -5.26 -7.93
C THR A 69 5.92 -6.43 -8.36
N MET A 70 4.86 -6.14 -9.13
CA MET A 70 3.82 -7.12 -9.46
C MET A 70 3.85 -7.56 -10.92
N GLY A 71 4.69 -6.92 -11.75
CA GLY A 71 4.67 -7.06 -13.20
C GLY A 71 3.66 -6.10 -13.85
N GLY A 72 3.66 -6.07 -15.19
CA GLY A 72 2.80 -5.17 -15.95
C GLY A 72 1.31 -5.50 -15.79
N SER A 73 0.47 -4.48 -15.60
CA SER A 73 -1.00 -4.60 -15.55
C SER A 73 -1.66 -3.44 -16.29
N LYS A 74 -2.47 -3.76 -17.31
CA LYS A 74 -3.25 -2.75 -18.04
C LYS A 74 -4.36 -2.19 -17.16
N GLU A 75 -4.95 -3.05 -16.32
CA GLU A 75 -6.04 -2.72 -15.43
C GLU A 75 -5.57 -1.78 -14.32
N PHE A 76 -4.39 -2.02 -13.74
CA PHE A 76 -3.81 -1.11 -12.77
C PHE A 76 -3.46 0.24 -13.40
N ASN A 77 -2.85 0.24 -14.60
CA ASN A 77 -2.56 1.48 -15.31
C ASN A 77 -3.82 2.30 -15.56
N ARG A 78 -4.91 1.63 -15.97
CA ARG A 78 -6.21 2.26 -16.19
C ARG A 78 -6.82 2.80 -14.89
N LEU A 79 -6.72 2.04 -13.79
CA LEU A 79 -7.20 2.47 -12.47
C LEU A 79 -6.52 3.78 -12.04
N VAL A 80 -5.21 3.89 -12.21
CA VAL A 80 -4.46 5.11 -11.89
C VAL A 80 -4.88 6.28 -12.78
N GLU A 81 -5.10 6.06 -14.08
CA GLU A 81 -5.56 7.12 -15.00
C GLU A 81 -6.93 7.66 -14.61
N LEU A 82 -7.84 6.76 -14.25
CA LEU A 82 -9.17 7.11 -13.79
C LEU A 82 -9.12 7.87 -12.48
N ASP A 83 -8.28 7.45 -11.51
CA ASP A 83 -8.13 8.18 -10.24
C ASP A 83 -7.63 9.61 -10.46
N VAL A 84 -6.56 9.78 -11.24
CA VAL A 84 -5.98 11.10 -11.53
C VAL A 84 -7.01 12.01 -12.21
N ARG A 85 -7.74 11.49 -13.21
CA ARG A 85 -8.79 12.23 -13.93
C ARG A 85 -10.01 12.53 -13.06
N ARG A 86 -10.43 11.59 -12.22
CA ARG A 86 -11.52 11.76 -11.25
C ARG A 86 -11.21 12.91 -10.29
N ARG A 87 -9.99 12.95 -9.74
CA ARG A 87 -9.54 14.05 -8.86
C ARG A 87 -9.54 15.40 -9.59
N GLU A 88 -9.14 15.44 -10.86
CA GLU A 88 -9.21 16.65 -11.69
C GLU A 88 -10.64 17.17 -11.86
N TYR A 89 -11.58 16.27 -12.15
CA TYR A 89 -13.00 16.61 -12.25
C TYR A 89 -13.58 17.11 -10.93
N LEU A 90 -13.22 16.49 -9.80
CA LEU A 90 -13.62 16.96 -8.48
C LEU A 90 -13.02 18.32 -8.11
N ILE A 91 -11.79 18.62 -8.53
CA ILE A 91 -11.19 19.95 -8.39
C ILE A 91 -11.93 20.97 -9.26
N THR A 92 -12.22 20.60 -10.51
CA THR A 92 -12.92 21.46 -11.48
C THR A 92 -14.33 21.83 -11.00
N LEU A 93 -15.07 20.87 -10.44
CA LEU A 93 -16.41 21.09 -9.87
C LEU A 93 -16.40 21.97 -8.62
N ARG A 94 -15.29 22.00 -7.87
CA ARG A 94 -15.11 22.91 -6.72
C ARG A 94 -14.83 24.35 -7.15
N GLY A 95 -14.36 24.55 -8.39
CA GLY A 95 -14.15 25.88 -8.97
C GLY A 95 -15.48 26.61 -9.20
N SER A 96 -15.57 27.87 -8.78
CA SER A 96 -16.80 28.68 -8.82
C SER A 96 -17.19 29.22 -10.20
N SER A 97 -16.50 28.83 -11.27
CA SER A 97 -16.66 29.40 -12.63
C SER A 97 -17.28 28.44 -13.64
N LEU A 98 -17.72 27.24 -13.24
CA LEU A 98 -18.25 26.25 -14.18
C LEU A 98 -19.70 26.53 -14.56
N ARG A 99 -20.01 26.47 -15.86
CA ARG A 99 -21.40 26.55 -16.33
C ARG A 99 -22.21 25.31 -15.87
N PRO A 100 -23.53 25.44 -15.62
CA PRO A 100 -24.35 24.34 -15.11
C PRO A 100 -24.41 23.11 -16.01
N ASP A 101 -24.49 23.30 -17.32
CA ASP A 101 -24.45 22.25 -18.35
C ASP A 101 -23.13 21.47 -18.28
N ARG A 102 -22.01 22.18 -18.21
CA ARG A 102 -20.70 21.56 -18.07
C ARG A 102 -20.54 20.83 -16.74
N ALA A 103 -21.12 21.37 -15.66
CA ALA A 103 -21.12 20.70 -14.35
C ALA A 103 -21.93 19.40 -14.38
N ALA A 104 -23.07 19.37 -15.09
CA ALA A 104 -23.88 18.17 -15.27
C ALA A 104 -23.12 17.08 -16.04
N GLU A 105 -22.44 17.45 -17.13
CA GLU A 105 -21.61 16.53 -17.92
C GLU A 105 -20.49 15.90 -17.07
N ILE A 106 -19.75 16.72 -16.30
CA ILE A 106 -18.68 16.20 -15.43
C ILE A 106 -19.25 15.26 -14.36
N LYS A 107 -20.42 15.58 -13.77
CA LYS A 107 -21.07 14.70 -12.80
C LYS A 107 -21.45 13.35 -13.40
N GLN A 108 -21.96 13.33 -14.63
CA GLN A 108 -22.28 12.08 -15.33
C GLN A 108 -21.02 11.26 -15.62
N GLU A 109 -19.95 11.89 -16.08
CA GLU A 109 -18.66 11.22 -16.30
C GLU A 109 -18.10 10.66 -14.99
N LEU A 110 -18.21 11.37 -13.87
CA LEU A 110 -17.79 10.88 -12.55
C LEU A 110 -18.53 9.62 -12.12
N VAL A 111 -19.83 9.51 -12.41
CA VAL A 111 -20.61 8.29 -12.13
C VAL A 111 -20.06 7.12 -12.92
N LYS A 112 -19.86 7.29 -14.23
CA LYS A 112 -19.28 6.24 -15.09
C LYS A 112 -17.88 5.84 -14.65
N MET A 113 -17.05 6.81 -14.25
CA MET A 113 -15.70 6.53 -13.74
C MET A 113 -15.73 5.72 -12.45
N ASN A 114 -16.67 5.98 -11.54
CA ASN A 114 -16.78 5.18 -10.32
C ASN A 114 -17.12 3.72 -10.64
N GLU A 115 -18.04 3.47 -11.59
CA GLU A 115 -18.36 2.11 -12.05
C GLU A 115 -17.13 1.39 -12.64
N ASP A 116 -16.35 2.09 -13.49
CA ASP A 116 -15.10 1.56 -14.06
C ASP A 116 -14.05 1.28 -12.96
N ILE A 117 -13.91 2.18 -11.98
CA ILE A 117 -12.97 2.05 -10.86
C ILE A 117 -13.33 0.84 -10.01
N ASP A 118 -14.60 0.62 -9.69
CA ASP A 118 -15.06 -0.50 -8.88
C ASP A 118 -14.78 -1.85 -9.57
N GLY A 119 -15.02 -1.92 -10.88
CA GLY A 119 -14.70 -3.09 -11.70
C GLY A 119 -13.20 -3.39 -11.73
N LEU A 120 -12.37 -2.36 -11.95
CA LEU A 120 -10.91 -2.50 -11.99
C LEU A 120 -10.32 -2.87 -10.64
N THR A 121 -10.86 -2.31 -9.56
CA THR A 121 -10.47 -2.61 -8.17
C THR A 121 -10.53 -4.10 -7.89
N THR A 122 -11.63 -4.76 -8.29
CA THR A 122 -11.80 -6.20 -8.15
C THR A 122 -10.72 -6.98 -8.92
N ILE A 123 -10.43 -6.57 -10.16
CA ILE A 123 -9.44 -7.24 -11.00
C ILE A 123 -8.03 -7.09 -10.42
N VAL A 124 -7.66 -5.88 -10.00
CA VAL A 124 -6.34 -5.58 -9.41
C VAL A 124 -6.16 -6.35 -8.09
N LYS A 125 -7.18 -6.46 -7.24
CA LYS A 125 -7.15 -7.32 -6.04
C LYS A 125 -6.85 -8.78 -6.39
N GLY A 126 -7.45 -9.28 -7.47
CA GLY A 126 -7.13 -10.61 -8.00
C GLY A 126 -5.67 -10.74 -8.47
N GLN A 127 -5.13 -9.72 -9.13
CA GLN A 127 -3.74 -9.70 -9.58
C GLN A 127 -2.77 -9.73 -8.39
N VAL A 128 -2.97 -8.89 -7.37
CA VAL A 128 -2.05 -8.83 -6.23
C VAL A 128 -2.06 -10.08 -5.37
N ALA A 129 -3.20 -10.74 -5.24
CA ALA A 129 -3.28 -12.01 -4.52
C ALA A 129 -2.57 -13.14 -5.25
N ARG A 130 -2.59 -13.16 -6.59
CA ARG A 130 -1.85 -14.16 -7.38
C ARG A 130 -0.34 -13.92 -7.38
N SER A 131 0.09 -12.66 -7.37
CA SER A 131 1.52 -12.32 -7.33
C SER A 131 2.16 -12.53 -5.95
N THR A 132 1.34 -12.59 -4.88
CA THR A 132 1.82 -12.82 -3.51
C THR A 132 1.76 -14.32 -3.20
N VAL A 133 2.88 -15.01 -3.40
CA VAL A 133 2.97 -16.47 -3.18
C VAL A 133 3.44 -16.74 -1.75
N PRO A 134 2.67 -17.52 -0.96
CA PRO A 134 3.11 -17.95 0.37
C PRO A 134 4.38 -18.79 0.29
N GLY A 135 5.33 -18.51 1.18
CA GLY A 135 6.44 -19.43 1.42
C GLY A 135 6.00 -20.67 2.21
N PRO A 136 6.84 -21.72 2.27
CA PRO A 136 6.47 -23.00 2.87
C PRO A 136 6.31 -22.95 4.40
N GLU A 137 6.86 -21.94 5.06
CA GLU A 137 6.81 -21.84 6.52
C GLU A 137 5.50 -21.22 7.02
N PRO A 138 4.92 -21.69 8.14
CA PRO A 138 3.68 -21.14 8.70
C PRO A 138 3.73 -19.62 8.92
N ARG A 139 4.89 -19.09 9.33
CA ARG A 139 5.08 -17.64 9.49
C ARG A 139 4.98 -16.88 8.17
N GLN A 140 5.58 -17.41 7.11
CA GLN A 140 5.53 -16.81 5.77
C GLN A 140 4.12 -16.82 5.18
N VAL A 141 3.30 -17.82 5.54
CA VAL A 141 1.86 -17.83 5.22
C VAL A 141 1.15 -16.65 5.89
N ILE A 142 1.36 -16.43 7.19
CA ILE A 142 0.76 -15.30 7.91
C ILE A 142 1.23 -13.96 7.35
N GLU A 143 2.51 -13.81 7.03
CA GLU A 143 3.09 -12.61 6.42
C GLU A 143 2.49 -12.34 5.03
N SER A 144 2.25 -13.40 4.24
CA SER A 144 1.59 -13.29 2.93
C SER A 144 0.12 -12.89 3.07
N VAL A 145 -0.61 -13.49 4.02
CA VAL A 145 -1.99 -13.13 4.34
C VAL A 145 -2.10 -11.67 4.77
N ALA A 146 -1.21 -11.21 5.66
CA ALA A 146 -1.14 -9.82 6.08
C ALA A 146 -0.89 -8.88 4.88
N THR A 147 0.08 -9.22 4.03
CA THR A 147 0.42 -8.45 2.83
C THR A 147 -0.77 -8.32 1.89
N ILE A 148 -1.45 -9.43 1.56
CA ILE A 148 -2.64 -9.43 0.70
C ILE A 148 -3.75 -8.59 1.32
N GLY A 149 -4.01 -8.76 2.62
CA GLY A 149 -5.07 -8.02 3.30
C GLY A 149 -4.82 -6.52 3.31
N LEU A 150 -3.59 -6.09 3.61
CA LEU A 150 -3.22 -4.68 3.59
C LEU A 150 -3.30 -4.09 2.17
N LEU A 151 -2.86 -4.83 1.15
CA LEU A 151 -3.00 -4.42 -0.24
C LEU A 151 -4.47 -4.30 -0.64
N TYR A 152 -5.33 -5.22 -0.21
CA TYR A 152 -6.77 -5.15 -0.47
C TYR A 152 -7.38 -3.87 0.10
N LEU A 153 -7.07 -3.57 1.36
CA LEU A 153 -7.53 -2.35 2.02
C LEU A 153 -7.03 -1.08 1.30
N ALA A 154 -5.74 -1.03 0.94
CA ALA A 154 -5.16 0.09 0.22
C ALA A 154 -5.78 0.28 -1.19
N ILE A 155 -6.08 -0.82 -1.89
CA ILE A 155 -6.74 -0.78 -3.21
C ILE A 155 -8.21 -0.33 -3.07
N ASP A 156 -8.94 -0.86 -2.07
CA ASP A 156 -10.34 -0.49 -1.83
C ASP A 156 -10.50 1.02 -1.56
N THR A 157 -9.49 1.65 -0.93
CA THR A 157 -9.48 3.09 -0.68
C THR A 157 -8.70 3.90 -1.71
N PHE A 158 -8.19 3.29 -2.78
CA PHE A 158 -7.23 3.93 -3.70
C PHE A 158 -7.76 5.24 -4.29
N SER A 159 -9.01 5.23 -4.75
CA SER A 159 -9.69 6.42 -5.28
C SER A 159 -10.66 7.08 -4.28
N SER A 160 -10.61 6.70 -3.00
CA SER A 160 -11.40 7.40 -1.99
C SER A 160 -10.86 8.82 -1.77
N THR A 161 -11.77 9.78 -1.67
CA THR A 161 -11.50 11.15 -1.18
C THR A 161 -12.01 11.35 0.26
N LEU A 162 -12.66 10.33 0.82
CA LEU A 162 -13.13 10.35 2.20
C LEU A 162 -12.00 9.86 3.09
N ALA A 163 -11.69 10.65 4.12
CA ALA A 163 -10.85 10.18 5.21
C ALA A 163 -11.54 8.97 5.86
N PRO A 164 -10.88 7.80 5.99
CA PRO A 164 -11.47 6.66 6.66
C PRO A 164 -11.87 7.05 8.09
N ASP A 165 -13.07 6.65 8.50
CA ASP A 165 -13.57 6.90 9.85
C ASP A 165 -12.58 6.32 10.86
N ALA A 166 -11.96 7.19 11.65
CA ALA A 166 -10.90 6.83 12.58
C ALA A 166 -11.39 5.94 13.74
N ALA A 167 -12.71 5.80 13.93
CA ALA A 167 -13.29 5.03 15.02
C ALA A 167 -13.26 3.50 14.79
N ILE A 168 -13.19 3.04 13.53
CA ILE A 168 -13.23 1.61 13.21
C ILE A 168 -12.01 1.23 12.38
N ALA A 169 -11.20 0.31 12.92
CA ALA A 169 -10.02 -0.21 12.23
C ALA A 169 -10.44 -0.95 10.93
N PRO A 170 -9.92 -0.56 9.76
CA PRO A 170 -10.22 -1.23 8.50
C PRO A 170 -9.91 -2.74 8.59
N THR A 171 -10.85 -3.56 8.11
CA THR A 171 -10.78 -5.02 8.24
C THR A 171 -11.15 -5.70 6.91
N VAL A 172 -10.43 -6.75 6.55
CA VAL A 172 -10.68 -7.54 5.35
C VAL A 172 -10.49 -9.04 5.58
N LYS A 173 -11.18 -9.85 4.78
CA LYS A 173 -11.00 -11.30 4.76
C LYS A 173 -10.05 -11.71 3.64
N VAL A 174 -9.11 -12.61 3.95
CA VAL A 174 -8.20 -13.24 2.98
C VAL A 174 -8.35 -14.75 3.15
N GLY A 175 -9.16 -15.36 2.30
CA GLY A 175 -9.64 -16.73 2.52
C GLY A 175 -10.36 -16.84 3.87
N SER A 176 -9.92 -17.76 4.72
CA SER A 176 -10.47 -17.97 6.06
C SER A 176 -9.85 -17.06 7.13
N TYR A 177 -8.81 -16.28 6.80
CA TYR A 177 -8.13 -15.36 7.72
C TYR A 177 -8.81 -13.99 7.75
N THR A 178 -8.62 -13.27 8.85
CA THR A 178 -9.05 -11.87 9.00
C THR A 178 -7.84 -10.98 9.20
N VAL A 179 -7.71 -9.91 8.41
CA VAL A 179 -6.65 -8.92 8.54
C VAL A 179 -7.27 -7.61 9.00
N ILE A 180 -6.70 -7.02 10.06
CA ILE A 180 -7.17 -5.76 10.66
C ILE A 180 -6.01 -4.78 10.64
N ASP A 181 -6.18 -3.63 9.99
CA ASP A 181 -5.18 -2.57 9.94
C ASP A 181 -5.31 -1.63 11.13
N GLN A 182 -4.27 -1.57 11.98
CA GLN A 182 -4.17 -0.69 13.13
C GLN A 182 -3.26 0.52 12.84
N LYS A 183 -3.01 0.83 11.56
CA LYS A 183 -2.12 1.87 11.01
C LYS A 183 -0.64 1.61 11.28
N LYS A 184 -0.25 1.38 12.54
CA LYS A 184 1.15 1.13 12.93
C LYS A 184 1.56 -0.33 12.77
N PHE A 185 0.60 -1.23 12.83
CA PHE A 185 0.77 -2.68 12.66
C PHE A 185 -0.54 -3.25 12.12
N ALA A 186 -0.48 -4.48 11.61
CA ALA A 186 -1.67 -5.25 11.25
C ALA A 186 -1.86 -6.40 12.23
N MET A 187 -3.10 -6.79 12.49
CA MET A 187 -3.42 -8.04 13.15
C MET A 187 -3.94 -9.05 12.14
N VAL A 188 -3.42 -10.28 12.18
CA VAL A 188 -3.96 -11.42 11.43
C VAL A 188 -4.59 -12.39 12.41
N ARG A 189 -5.90 -12.65 12.26
CA ARG A 189 -6.61 -13.69 12.99
C ARG A 189 -6.77 -14.93 12.12
N THR A 190 -6.31 -16.06 12.63
CA THR A 190 -6.45 -17.36 11.97
C THR A 190 -7.85 -17.95 12.20
N PRO A 191 -8.27 -18.93 11.39
CA PRO A 191 -9.54 -19.63 11.59
C PRO A 191 -9.65 -20.33 12.95
N GLU A 192 -8.52 -20.74 13.51
CA GLU A 192 -8.41 -21.42 14.81
C GLU A 192 -8.42 -20.44 15.99
N GLY A 193 -8.57 -19.14 15.74
CA GLY A 193 -8.64 -18.09 16.76
C GLY A 193 -7.28 -17.57 17.24
N GLN A 194 -6.16 -17.99 16.62
CA GLN A 194 -4.86 -17.41 16.94
C GLN A 194 -4.72 -16.01 16.35
N THR A 195 -4.02 -15.11 17.05
CA THR A 195 -3.77 -13.74 16.57
C THR A 195 -2.28 -13.46 16.45
N PHE A 196 -1.90 -12.94 15.29
CA PHE A 196 -0.54 -12.51 14.98
C PHE A 196 -0.50 -11.00 14.82
N GLN A 197 0.53 -10.36 15.38
CA GLN A 197 0.84 -8.97 15.12
C GLN A 197 1.92 -8.89 14.05
N CYS A 198 1.64 -8.13 13.00
CA CYS A 198 2.50 -7.97 11.83
C CYS A 198 2.93 -6.52 11.69
N THR A 199 4.24 -6.28 11.56
CA THR A 199 4.81 -4.94 11.45
C THR A 199 5.53 -4.79 10.11
N THR A 200 5.26 -3.69 9.41
CA THR A 200 5.97 -3.31 8.20
C THR A 200 7.41 -2.92 8.55
N ILE A 201 8.37 -3.46 7.81
CA ILE A 201 9.78 -3.13 7.93
C ILE A 201 10.19 -2.41 6.65
N VAL A 202 10.53 -1.13 6.75
CA VAL A 202 11.03 -0.36 5.60
C VAL A 202 12.54 -0.51 5.55
N VAL A 203 13.05 -0.95 4.41
CA VAL A 203 14.49 -1.06 4.15
C VAL A 203 14.85 0.01 3.11
N GLN A 204 15.59 1.03 3.55
CA GLN A 204 15.94 2.17 2.71
C GLN A 204 16.55 1.71 1.39
N GLU A 205 16.11 2.33 0.28
CA GLU A 205 16.53 2.07 -1.09
C GLU A 205 16.23 0.66 -1.64
N GLN A 206 15.77 -0.28 -0.81
CA GLN A 206 15.49 -1.67 -1.21
C GLN A 206 13.99 -1.96 -1.29
N GLY A 207 13.17 -1.34 -0.44
CA GLY A 207 11.72 -1.50 -0.44
C GLY A 207 11.15 -1.74 0.96
N ALA A 208 10.14 -2.59 1.06
CA ALA A 208 9.54 -2.95 2.35
C ALA A 208 9.29 -4.45 2.49
N GLY A 209 9.32 -4.92 3.73
CA GLY A 209 8.95 -6.26 4.16
C GLY A 209 7.89 -6.23 5.25
N ILE A 210 7.50 -7.41 5.72
CA ILE A 210 6.59 -7.55 6.85
C ILE A 210 7.11 -8.67 7.75
N SER A 211 6.96 -8.49 9.06
CA SER A 211 7.36 -9.48 10.05
C SER A 211 6.20 -9.72 11.00
N CYS A 212 5.78 -10.97 11.11
CA CYS A 212 4.69 -11.37 11.98
C CYS A 212 5.16 -12.19 13.18
N GLY A 213 4.65 -11.87 14.36
CA GLY A 213 4.85 -12.63 15.59
C GLY A 213 3.51 -12.96 16.24
N THR A 214 3.46 -14.06 17.00
CA THR A 214 2.30 -14.37 17.83
C THR A 214 2.19 -13.35 18.96
N LEU A 215 0.98 -12.84 19.21
CA LEU A 215 0.69 -12.17 20.47
C LEU A 215 0.65 -13.29 21.53
N GLY A 216 1.62 -13.29 22.45
CA GLY A 216 1.81 -14.35 23.44
C GLY A 216 0.54 -14.70 24.21
N ARG A 217 0.42 -15.98 24.58
CA ARG A 217 -0.54 -16.45 25.59
C ARG A 217 -0.25 -15.80 26.94
#